data_AF-A0A919MVJ9-F1
#
_entry.id   AF-A0A919MVJ9-F1
#
_cell.length_a   1.000
_cell.length_b   1.000
_cell.length_c   1.000
_cell.angle_alpha   90.00
_cell.angle_beta   90.00
_cell.angle_gamma   90.00
#
_symmetry.space_group_name_H-M   'P 1'
#
loop_
_entity.id
_entity.type
_entity.pdbx_description
1 polymer ?
#
loop_
_entity_poly.entity_id
_entity_poly.type
_entity_poly.pdbx_seq_one_letter_code
_entity_poly.pdbx_strand_id
1 'polypeptide(L)' 'MPDIKIRQADFAEPVVRALLTEVLAELSQRYGGSGDDTPVAAEDFTAPHGAFFVADDGDSLVGCAAGAATAPTPN' A
#
# COMPACT_ATOMS: atom_id res chain seq x y z
N MET A 1 18.63 14.54 7.70
CA MET A 1 17.89 13.65 6.80
C MET A 1 17.10 12.71 7.70
N PRO A 2 15.76 12.65 7.58
CA PRO A 2 15.00 11.63 8.27
C PRO A 2 15.42 10.24 7.76
N ASP A 3 15.47 9.28 8.67
CA ASP A 3 15.79 7.89 8.35
C ASP A 3 14.50 7.19 7.94
N ILE A 4 14.34 6.91 6.64
CA ILE A 4 13.12 6.26 6.13
C ILE A 4 13.21 4.76 6.38
N LYS A 5 12.30 4.24 7.18
CA LYS A 5 12.19 2.81 7.49
C LYS A 5 11.01 2.20 6.76
N ILE A 6 11.27 1.14 6.02
CA ILE A 6 10.22 0.33 5.42
C ILE A 6 9.88 -0.82 6.36
N ARG A 7 8.61 -0.95 6.73
CA ARG A 7 8.09 -2.07 7.51
C ARG A 7 6.87 -2.67 6.85
N GLN A 8 6.67 -3.97 7.06
CA GLN A 8 5.40 -4.60 6.73
C GLN A 8 4.32 -4.09 7.69
N ALA A 9 3.14 -3.81 7.16
CA ALA A 9 1.98 -3.39 7.93
C ALA A 9 0.75 -4.18 7.49
N ASP A 10 -0.25 -4.23 8.34
CA ASP A 10 -1.53 -4.83 7.97
C ASP A 10 -2.40 -3.77 7.28
N PHE A 11 -2.98 -4.12 6.13
CA PHE A 11 -3.94 -3.27 5.42
C PHE A 11 -5.16 -2.93 6.29
N ALA A 12 -5.52 -3.80 7.24
CA ALA A 12 -6.63 -3.58 8.16
C ALA A 12 -6.34 -2.46 9.19
N GLU A 13 -5.09 -2.03 9.36
CA GLU A 13 -4.77 -0.95 10.29
C GLU A 13 -5.39 0.38 9.83
N PRO A 14 -6.08 1.12 10.73
CA PRO A 14 -6.77 2.36 10.35
C PRO A 14 -5.82 3.44 9.85
N VAL A 15 -4.58 3.49 10.38
CA VAL A 15 -3.54 4.43 9.93
C VAL A 15 -3.08 4.12 8.50
N VAL A 16 -3.03 2.84 8.13
CA VAL A 16 -2.68 2.39 6.78
C VAL A 16 -3.78 2.74 5.79
N ARG A 17 -5.05 2.54 6.18
CA ARG A 17 -6.21 2.89 5.34
C ARG A 17 -6.33 4.39 5.10
N ALA A 18 -6.02 5.20 6.12
CA ALA A 18 -6.01 6.66 5.99
C ALA A 18 -4.95 7.11 4.98
N LEU A 19 -3.70 6.64 5.15
CA LEU A 19 -2.60 6.92 4.23
C LEU A 19 -2.92 6.47 2.79
N LEU A 20 -3.47 5.27 2.61
CA LEU A 20 -3.84 4.77 1.30
C LEU A 20 -4.88 5.66 0.62
N THR A 21 -5.88 6.12 1.36
CA THR A 21 -6.93 7.00 0.84
C THR A 21 -6.32 8.33 0.38
N GLU A 22 -5.40 8.89 1.15
CA GLU A 22 -4.67 10.12 0.79
C GLU A 22 -3.81 9.93 -0.46
N VAL A 23 -3.05 8.83 -0.54
CA VAL A 23 -2.19 8.51 -1.69
C VAL A 23 -3.02 8.26 -2.94
N LEU A 24 -4.13 7.54 -2.87
CA LEU A 24 -5.02 7.31 -4.01
C LEU A 24 -5.69 8.62 -4.48
N ALA A 25 -6.07 9.50 -3.56
CA ALA A 25 -6.60 10.81 -3.89
C ALA A 25 -5.54 11.68 -4.59
N GLU A 26 -4.30 11.69 -4.11
CA GLU A 26 -3.18 12.39 -4.76
C GLU A 26 -2.90 11.81 -6.16
N LEU A 27 -2.87 10.48 -6.30
CA LEU A 27 -2.67 9.80 -7.58
C LEU A 27 -3.78 10.15 -8.58
N SER A 28 -5.04 10.14 -8.14
CA SER A 28 -6.18 10.52 -8.99
C SER A 28 -6.10 11.98 -9.43
N GLN A 29 -5.72 12.90 -8.52
CA GLN A 29 -5.51 14.32 -8.83
C GLN A 29 -4.35 14.55 -9.80
N ARG A 30 -3.22 13.86 -9.62
CA ARG A 30 -2.03 14.03 -10.46
C ARG A 30 -2.16 13.42 -11.84
N TYR A 31 -2.75 12.24 -11.92
CA TYR A 31 -2.75 11.45 -13.16
C TYR A 31 -4.10 11.43 -13.88
N GLY A 32 -5.12 12.09 -13.34
CA GLY A 32 -6.38 12.35 -14.07
C GLY A 32 -7.14 11.08 -14.44
N GLY A 33 -7.16 10.10 -13.54
CA GLY A 33 -7.94 8.85 -13.66
C GLY A 33 -8.59 8.51 -12.33
N SER A 34 -9.63 7.69 -12.35
CA SER A 34 -10.38 7.26 -11.14
C SER A 34 -9.55 6.43 -10.13
N GLY A 35 -8.23 6.36 -10.29
CA GLY A 35 -7.36 5.58 -9.43
C GLY A 35 -7.76 4.11 -9.44
N ASP A 36 -7.79 3.50 -10.63
CA ASP A 36 -8.09 2.08 -10.84
C ASP A 36 -9.46 1.64 -10.25
N ASP A 37 -10.48 1.53 -11.11
CA ASP A 37 -11.82 1.03 -10.73
C ASP A 37 -11.82 -0.46 -10.30
N THR A 38 -10.64 -1.07 -10.23
CA THR A 38 -10.43 -2.41 -9.70
C THR A 38 -10.56 -2.34 -8.17
N PRO A 39 -11.62 -2.90 -7.57
CA PRO A 39 -11.79 -2.85 -6.13
C PRO A 39 -10.65 -3.62 -5.46
N VAL A 40 -9.78 -2.86 -4.79
CA VAL A 40 -8.65 -3.41 -4.04
C VAL A 40 -9.16 -3.90 -2.68
N ALA A 41 -9.20 -5.21 -2.47
CA ALA A 41 -9.62 -5.80 -1.20
C ALA A 41 -8.40 -5.99 -0.27
N ALA A 42 -8.61 -5.88 1.05
CA ALA A 42 -7.57 -6.16 2.03
C ALA A 42 -6.99 -7.58 1.88
N GLU A 43 -7.85 -8.50 1.46
CA GLU A 43 -7.59 -9.91 1.20
C GLU A 43 -6.48 -10.11 0.16
N ASP A 44 -6.41 -9.24 -0.85
CA ASP A 44 -5.42 -9.30 -1.93
C ASP A 44 -3.98 -9.08 -1.43
N PHE A 45 -3.82 -8.46 -0.26
CA PHE A 45 -2.53 -8.14 0.34
C PHE A 45 -2.24 -8.89 1.63
N THR A 46 -3.08 -9.83 2.00
CA THR A 46 -2.80 -10.75 3.11
C THR A 46 -1.99 -11.94 2.61
N ALA A 47 -1.03 -12.40 3.41
CA ALA A 47 -0.27 -13.60 3.08
C ALA A 47 -1.22 -14.80 2.95
N PRO A 48 -1.05 -15.69 1.94
CA PRO A 48 0.07 -15.77 0.98
C PRO A 48 -0.11 -14.97 -0.31
N HIS A 49 -1.19 -14.20 -0.46
CA HIS A 49 -1.59 -13.55 -1.72
C HIS A 49 -0.86 -12.23 -1.99
N GLY A 50 -0.38 -11.57 -0.94
CA GLY A 50 0.44 -10.38 -1.07
C GLY A 50 1.01 -9.93 0.26
N ALA A 51 1.67 -8.76 0.22
CA ALA A 51 2.13 -8.07 1.42
C ALA A 51 1.98 -6.56 1.23
N PHE A 52 1.66 -5.88 2.34
CA PHE A 52 1.56 -4.43 2.41
C PHE A 52 2.71 -3.85 3.21
N PHE A 53 3.30 -2.79 2.69
CA PHE A 53 4.47 -2.11 3.26
C PHE A 53 4.17 -0.63 3.43
N VAL A 54 4.71 -0.06 4.51
CA VAL A 54 4.66 1.38 4.77
C VAL A 54 6.07 1.93 4.99
N ALA A 55 6.27 3.16 4.55
CA ALA A 55 7.46 3.96 4.81
C ALA A 55 7.17 4.91 5.97
N ASP A 56 8.03 4.88 6.97
CA ASP A 56 7.94 5.67 8.20
C ASP A 56 9.22 6.52 8.34
N ASP A 57 9.08 7.81 8.61
CA ASP A 57 10.21 8.74 8.78
C ASP A 57 10.58 9.00 10.26
N GLY A 58 9.87 8.35 11.19
CA GLY A 58 10.01 8.47 12.64
C GLY A 58 8.84 9.21 13.31
N ASP A 59 8.15 10.08 12.59
CA ASP A 59 7.02 10.88 13.10
C ASP A 59 5.70 10.52 12.41
N SER A 60 5.75 10.09 11.14
CA SER A 60 4.55 9.81 10.35
C SER A 60 4.81 8.78 9.26
N LEU A 61 3.73 8.15 8.79
CA LEU A 61 3.79 7.37 7.57
C LEU A 61 3.86 8.30 6.36
N VAL A 62 4.89 8.15 5.55
CA VAL A 62 5.17 9.02 4.39
C VAL A 62 4.94 8.33 3.05
N GLY A 63 4.58 7.04 3.07
CA GLY A 63 4.22 6.30 1.87
C GLY A 63 3.81 4.86 2.14
N CYS A 64 3.17 4.25 1.16
CA CYS A 64 2.79 2.84 1.19
C CYS A 64 3.04 2.15 -0.15
N ALA A 65 3.25 0.85 -0.11
CA ALA A 65 3.38 -0.01 -1.27
C ALA A 65 2.72 -1.36 -1.00
N ALA A 66 2.00 -1.87 -2.00
CA ALA A 66 1.42 -3.21 -1.95
C ALA A 66 1.94 -4.01 -3.13
N GLY A 67 2.35 -5.26 -2.89
CA GLY A 67 2.79 -6.17 -3.92
C GLY A 67 1.99 -7.46 -3.85
N ALA A 68 1.38 -7.86 -4.96
CA ALA A 68 0.87 -9.22 -5.10
C ALA A 68 2.07 -10.18 -5.05
N ALA A 69 1.95 -11.26 -4.28
CA ALA A 69 2.91 -12.34 -4.37
C ALA A 69 2.72 -12.99 -5.73
N THR A 70 3.60 -12.70 -6.70
CA THR A 70 3.67 -13.52 -7.90
C THR A 70 4.05 -14.92 -7.44
N ALA A 71 3.07 -15.81 -7.30
CA ALA A 71 3.35 -17.22 -7.12
C ALA A 71 4.28 -17.64 -8.27
N PRO A 72 5.41 -18.33 -8.02
CA PRO A 72 6.15 -18.93 -9.11
C PRO A 72 5.19 -19.92 -9.77
N THR A 73 4.84 -19.70 -11.04
CA THR A 73 4.18 -20.71 -11.86
C THR A 73 5.03 -21.98 -11.77
N PRO A 74 4.56 -23.09 -11.15
CA PRO A 74 5.26 -24.35 -11.28
C PRO A 74 5.09 -24.80 -12.74
N ASN A 75 6.23 -25.06 -13.39
CA ASN A 75 6.30 -25.80 -14.65
C ASN A 75 6.28 -27.30 -14.32
#